data_AF-A0A5K0ZGK1-F1
#
_entry.id   AF-A0A5K0ZGK1-F1
#
_cell.length_a   1.000
_cell.length_b   1.000
_cell.length_c   1.000
_cell.angle_alpha   90.00
_cell.angle_beta   90.00
_cell.angle_gamma   90.00
#
_symmetry.space_group_name_H-M   'P 1'
#
loop_
_entity.id
_entity.type
_entity.pdbx_description
1 polymer ?
#
loop_
_entity_poly.entity_id
_entity_poly.type
_entity_poly.pdbx_seq_one_letter_code
_entity_poly.pdbx_strand_id
1 'polypeptide(L)'
;ARLLEDKLSSFLQACGDFRQVFQIHAQMIINYLSQSHYLLPKIVAQCGTYSRMSYAHQVFSQTHRPNVVLWNTMFKGYAENEFYRETVELYARMHRQGIPPNNFTFPFVLKSCAKLSAFREGTEVHSIALKMGLIANVFVATTLVDVYVSCRATTSARRVFDEMSVRNVISWTAIIAGYISVGDLALARNLFNQAPEHDMVLWNTMLVGYRDSGDMVKARMLFEEMPVRDVISWNSLLIGYANDEDLSSCLKVFEAMPERNLFSWNGMLGAYANSNRFQDVLNLFRQMLESKLQPNDASLVIVLSACARLGALDTGKWVHSYANNNGFKNNLYVDNGLVDMYAKCGSLETAICIFDEMPKRDAISWNAMIGGLAMHGQGIEALGFFEKMLKSREIPDHVTFVGVLSACAHSGLVDEGLQYFCLMSNEYGIQPMIEHCGCMVDLLGRAGLLVEAADFISRMAMEADSIIWSSLLGACRLYGNIRLAEYCIEKLIELEPSNAANYVLMSNIYGAADKWENFAEVKLTMKEKRIRKKPGRSSIEVNNSVRDFYSSDDRHLMAEVYDILKGLTEVLKSAGYEPSIDSLTSPQGEES
;
A
#
# COMPACT_ATOMS: atom_id res chain seq x y z
N ALA A 1 15.95 -29.66 50.06
CA ALA A 1 16.32 -29.00 48.79
C ALA A 1 15.54 -29.58 47.61
N ARG A 2 15.80 -30.83 47.19
CA ARG A 2 15.19 -31.44 45.98
C ARG A 2 13.64 -31.43 45.94
N LEU A 3 12.97 -31.81 47.04
CA LEU A 3 11.51 -31.75 47.16
C LEU A 3 10.94 -30.32 46.97
N LEU A 4 11.67 -29.31 47.45
CA LEU A 4 11.27 -27.90 47.29
C LEU A 4 11.50 -27.44 45.84
N GLU A 5 12.59 -27.85 45.20
CA GLU A 5 12.84 -27.58 43.78
C GLU A 5 11.78 -28.21 42.87
N ASP A 6 11.39 -29.46 43.13
CA ASP A 6 10.34 -30.14 42.38
C ASP A 6 8.98 -29.43 42.54
N LYS A 7 8.66 -28.98 43.76
CA LYS A 7 7.43 -28.23 44.03
C LYS A 7 7.42 -26.86 43.34
N LEU A 8 8.50 -26.08 43.43
CA LEU A 8 8.62 -24.80 42.73
C LEU A 8 8.60 -24.97 41.21
N SER A 9 9.20 -26.05 40.70
CA SER A 9 9.11 -26.41 39.29
C SER A 9 7.67 -26.68 38.85
N SER A 10 6.89 -27.41 39.64
CA SER A 10 5.47 -27.67 39.33
C SER A 10 4.65 -26.38 39.30
N PHE A 11 4.92 -25.45 40.20
CA PHE A 11 4.27 -24.14 40.20
C PHE A 11 4.65 -23.29 38.98
N LEU A 12 5.91 -23.35 38.51
CA LEU A 12 6.33 -22.66 37.29
C LEU A 12 5.62 -23.18 36.04
N GLN A 13 5.28 -24.48 36.00
CA GLN A 13 4.51 -25.05 34.88
C GLN A 13 3.04 -24.65 34.91
N ALA A 14 2.50 -24.31 36.08
CA ALA A 14 1.11 -23.92 36.28
C ALA A 14 0.89 -22.40 36.31
N CYS A 15 1.90 -21.59 36.01
CA CYS A 15 1.78 -20.13 36.01
C CYS A 15 0.84 -19.65 34.90
N GLY A 16 -0.15 -18.83 35.26
CA GLY A 16 -1.04 -18.14 34.34
C GLY A 16 -0.61 -16.71 34.04
N ASP A 17 0.20 -16.09 34.91
CA ASP A 17 0.71 -14.75 34.71
C ASP A 17 2.19 -14.59 35.11
N PHE A 18 2.80 -13.50 34.68
CA PHE A 18 4.19 -13.17 35.00
C PHE A 18 4.40 -12.82 36.49
N ARG A 19 3.36 -12.38 37.22
CA ARG A 19 3.48 -12.02 38.64
C ARG A 19 3.76 -13.25 39.49
N GLN A 20 3.15 -14.39 39.15
CA GLN A 20 3.40 -15.67 39.78
C GLN A 20 4.85 -16.14 39.56
N VAL A 21 5.39 -15.95 38.35
CA VAL A 21 6.81 -16.23 38.05
C VAL A 21 7.72 -15.37 38.93
N PHE A 22 7.40 -14.09 39.09
CA PHE A 22 8.15 -13.18 39.98
C PHE A 22 8.10 -13.62 41.44
N GLN A 23 6.92 -14.00 41.95
CA GLN A 23 6.76 -14.52 43.31
C GLN A 23 7.55 -15.80 43.53
N ILE A 24 7.55 -16.71 42.56
CA ILE A 24 8.34 -17.95 42.63
C ILE A 24 9.84 -17.64 42.65
N HIS A 25 10.30 -16.70 41.82
CA HIS A 25 11.71 -16.27 41.85
C HIS A 25 12.09 -15.65 43.21
N ALA A 26 11.22 -14.82 43.79
CA ALA A 26 11.44 -14.26 45.13
C ALA A 26 11.53 -15.37 46.20
N GLN A 27 10.67 -16.38 46.13
CA GLN A 27 10.75 -17.56 47.02
C GLN A 27 12.04 -18.35 46.81
N MET A 28 12.52 -18.48 45.58
CA MET A 28 13.84 -19.08 45.32
C MET A 28 14.96 -18.31 46.01
N ILE A 29 14.92 -16.97 45.99
CA ILE A 29 15.92 -16.13 46.66
C ILE A 29 15.88 -16.32 48.18
N ILE A 30 14.69 -16.26 48.79
CA ILE A 30 14.51 -16.42 50.24
C ILE A 30 14.99 -17.79 50.72
N ASN A 31 14.78 -18.84 49.92
CA ASN A 31 15.18 -20.21 50.26
C ASN A 31 16.61 -20.57 49.80
N TYR A 32 17.45 -19.60 49.46
CA TYR A 32 18.84 -19.79 49.02
C TYR A 32 19.00 -20.68 47.77
N LEU A 33 17.99 -20.72 46.90
CA LEU A 33 17.97 -21.43 45.62
C LEU A 33 18.22 -20.51 44.41
N SER A 34 18.70 -19.29 44.65
CA SER A 34 18.94 -18.27 43.61
C SER A 34 20.03 -18.63 42.60
N GLN A 35 20.80 -19.68 42.85
CA GLN A 35 21.86 -20.19 41.96
C GLN A 35 21.56 -21.59 41.41
N SER A 36 20.29 -22.04 41.49
CA SER A 36 19.90 -23.38 41.04
C SER A 36 20.02 -23.53 39.52
N HIS A 37 20.93 -24.39 39.06
CA HIS A 37 21.09 -24.78 37.66
C HIS A 37 19.88 -25.49 37.04
N TYR A 38 18.93 -25.92 37.87
CA TYR A 38 17.70 -26.59 37.45
C TYR A 38 16.52 -25.62 37.32
N LEU A 39 16.34 -24.70 38.27
CA LEU A 39 15.19 -23.79 38.30
C LEU A 39 15.40 -22.52 37.48
N LEU A 40 16.62 -21.97 37.43
CA LEU A 40 16.89 -20.72 36.71
C LEU A 40 16.56 -20.77 35.22
N PRO A 41 16.90 -21.84 34.45
CA PRO A 41 16.46 -21.95 33.06
C PRO A 41 14.93 -21.92 32.92
N LYS A 42 14.18 -22.49 33.88
CA LYS A 42 12.71 -22.48 33.83
C LYS A 42 12.14 -21.08 34.06
N ILE A 43 12.73 -20.32 34.98
CA ILE A 43 12.38 -18.90 35.19
C ILE A 43 12.63 -18.10 33.91
N VAL A 44 13.82 -18.22 33.33
CA VAL A 44 14.18 -17.51 32.08
C VAL A 44 13.25 -17.89 30.93
N ALA A 45 12.91 -19.16 30.77
CA ALA A 45 11.98 -19.62 29.73
C ALA A 45 10.60 -18.96 29.87
N GLN A 46 10.06 -18.89 31.09
CA GLN A 46 8.80 -18.20 31.37
C GLN A 46 8.88 -16.70 31.07
N CYS A 47 10.01 -16.06 31.38
CA CYS A 47 10.23 -14.66 31.01
C CYS A 47 10.19 -14.46 29.49
N GLY A 48 10.73 -15.40 28.72
CA GLY A 48 10.63 -15.40 27.26
C GLY A 48 9.20 -15.51 26.76
N THR A 49 8.39 -16.41 27.33
CA THR A 49 6.97 -16.59 26.98
C THR A 49 6.13 -15.34 27.25
N TYR A 50 6.43 -14.59 28.31
CA TYR A 50 5.75 -13.34 28.65
C TYR A 50 6.43 -12.08 28.07
N SER A 51 7.39 -12.23 27.17
CA SER A 51 8.15 -11.11 26.56
C SER A 51 8.81 -10.16 27.57
N ARG A 52 9.26 -10.70 28.72
CA ARG A 52 9.97 -9.96 29.79
C ARG A 52 11.48 -10.21 29.76
N MET A 53 12.10 -9.95 28.62
CA MET A 53 13.52 -10.26 28.41
C MET A 53 14.49 -9.40 29.23
N SER A 54 14.11 -8.19 29.62
CA SER A 54 14.90 -7.34 30.53
C SER A 54 15.07 -8.00 31.91
N TYR A 55 14.00 -8.58 32.45
CA TYR A 55 14.05 -9.32 33.70
C TYR A 55 14.82 -10.63 33.56
N ALA A 56 14.64 -11.36 32.46
CA ALA A 56 15.43 -12.56 32.16
C ALA A 56 16.94 -12.26 32.16
N HIS A 57 17.35 -11.15 31.54
CA HIS A 57 18.74 -10.68 31.53
C HIS A 57 19.26 -10.38 32.94
N GLN A 58 18.43 -9.75 33.78
CA GLN A 58 18.79 -9.46 35.16
C GLN A 58 19.05 -10.75 35.96
N VAL A 59 18.15 -11.74 35.86
CA VAL A 59 18.32 -13.05 36.52
C VAL A 59 19.60 -13.74 36.02
N PHE A 60 19.82 -13.72 34.70
CA PHE A 60 21.01 -14.30 34.09
C PHE A 60 22.32 -13.63 34.56
N SER A 61 22.36 -12.30 34.58
CA SER A 61 23.56 -11.53 34.97
C SER A 61 23.95 -11.71 36.44
N GLN A 62 22.97 -12.03 37.30
CA GLN A 62 23.17 -12.32 38.73
C GLN A 62 23.55 -13.78 39.03
N THR A 63 23.54 -14.65 38.02
CA THR A 63 23.91 -16.06 38.18
C THR A 63 25.42 -16.24 38.15
N HIS A 64 25.98 -16.87 39.18
CA HIS A 64 27.38 -17.27 39.25
C HIS A 64 27.58 -18.58 38.46
N ARG A 65 28.44 -18.55 37.44
CA ARG A 65 28.73 -19.71 36.55
C ARG A 65 27.48 -20.32 35.88
N PRO A 66 26.79 -19.59 34.99
CA PRO A 66 25.64 -20.12 34.25
C PRO A 66 26.01 -21.37 33.43
N ASN A 67 25.19 -22.42 33.51
CA ASN A 67 25.36 -23.65 32.73
C ASN A 67 24.88 -23.47 31.28
N VAL A 68 25.28 -24.38 30.38
CA VAL A 68 24.95 -24.31 28.94
C VAL A 68 23.43 -24.29 28.70
N VAL A 69 22.64 -24.95 29.54
CA VAL A 69 21.16 -24.94 29.45
C VAL A 69 20.62 -23.53 29.67
N LEU A 70 21.10 -22.80 30.67
CA LEU A 70 20.69 -21.43 30.94
C LEU A 70 21.09 -20.47 29.80
N TRP A 71 22.30 -20.63 29.23
CA TRP A 71 22.72 -19.89 28.03
C TRP A 71 21.79 -20.14 26.84
N ASN A 72 21.53 -21.42 26.51
CA ASN A 72 20.64 -21.79 25.41
C ASN A 72 19.21 -21.28 25.62
N THR A 73 18.75 -21.23 26.88
CA THR A 73 17.43 -20.66 27.20
C THR A 73 17.39 -19.15 26.97
N MET A 74 18.45 -18.42 27.33
CA MET A 74 18.57 -17.00 27.02
C MET A 74 18.60 -16.74 25.51
N PHE A 75 19.39 -17.52 24.74
CA PHE A 75 19.43 -17.40 23.28
C PHE A 75 18.06 -17.63 22.65
N LYS A 76 17.35 -18.68 23.10
CA LYS A 76 15.99 -18.96 22.64
C LYS A 76 15.06 -17.79 22.96
N GLY A 77 15.03 -17.33 24.21
CA GLY A 77 14.16 -16.24 24.65
C GLY A 77 14.42 -14.93 23.90
N TYR A 78 15.68 -14.56 23.68
CA TYR A 78 16.02 -13.38 22.90
C TYR A 78 15.64 -13.52 21.43
N ALA A 79 15.96 -14.64 20.79
CA ALA A 79 15.65 -14.86 19.38
C ALA A 79 14.14 -14.95 19.08
N GLU A 80 13.33 -15.49 20.01
CA GLU A 80 11.86 -15.55 19.89
C GLU A 80 11.18 -14.19 20.12
N ASN A 81 11.82 -13.29 20.86
CA ASN A 81 11.33 -11.93 21.12
C ASN A 81 12.08 -10.86 20.30
N GLU A 82 12.69 -11.26 19.18
CA GLU A 82 13.34 -10.38 18.19
C GLU A 82 14.54 -9.54 18.69
N PHE A 83 15.13 -9.91 19.84
CA PHE A 83 16.38 -9.33 20.36
C PHE A 83 17.61 -9.97 19.72
N TYR A 84 17.73 -9.82 18.40
CA TYR A 84 18.77 -10.49 17.60
C TYR A 84 20.17 -9.96 17.90
N ARG A 85 20.32 -8.65 18.14
CA ARG A 85 21.63 -8.03 18.44
C ARG A 85 22.17 -8.53 19.78
N GLU A 86 21.32 -8.54 20.79
CA GLU A 86 21.62 -9.03 22.14
C GLU A 86 21.96 -10.53 22.11
N THR A 87 21.34 -11.31 21.23
CA THR A 87 21.69 -12.72 21.01
C THR A 87 23.13 -12.89 20.52
N VAL A 88 23.55 -12.10 19.53
CA VAL A 88 24.93 -12.13 19.00
C VAL A 88 25.94 -11.64 20.04
N GLU A 89 25.63 -10.58 20.79
CA GLU A 89 26.46 -10.08 21.88
C GLU A 89 26.62 -11.09 23.03
N LEU A 90 25.52 -11.76 23.39
CA LEU A 90 25.52 -12.81 24.40
C LEU A 90 26.38 -14.00 23.96
N TYR A 91 26.37 -14.35 22.66
CA TYR A 91 27.22 -15.40 22.11
C TYR A 91 28.70 -15.02 22.18
N ALA A 92 29.05 -13.79 21.82
CA ALA A 92 30.41 -13.28 21.97
C ALA A 92 30.87 -13.36 23.45
N ARG A 93 29.98 -13.08 24.41
CA ARG A 93 30.27 -13.23 25.84
C ARG A 93 30.50 -14.70 26.24
N MET A 94 29.66 -15.63 25.79
CA MET A 94 29.83 -17.08 26.02
C MET A 94 31.19 -17.56 25.51
N HIS A 95 31.56 -17.13 24.30
CA HIS A 95 32.83 -17.51 23.67
C HIS A 95 34.05 -16.94 24.42
N ARG A 96 34.02 -15.66 24.81
CA ARG A 96 35.09 -15.03 25.63
C ARG A 96 35.28 -15.70 26.99
N GLN A 97 34.21 -16.28 27.55
CA GLN A 97 34.27 -17.03 28.81
C GLN A 97 34.74 -18.48 28.63
N GLY A 98 35.07 -18.91 27.40
CA GLY A 98 35.55 -20.26 27.10
C GLY A 98 34.49 -21.35 27.27
N ILE A 99 33.20 -20.98 27.30
CA ILE A 99 32.10 -21.94 27.43
C ILE A 99 31.81 -22.53 26.04
N PRO A 100 31.93 -23.85 25.83
CA PRO A 100 31.78 -24.44 24.51
C PRO A 100 30.31 -24.39 24.05
N PRO A 101 30.01 -23.84 22.87
CA PRO A 101 28.67 -23.90 22.28
C PRO A 101 28.33 -25.32 21.82
N ASN A 102 27.05 -25.63 21.64
CA ASN A 102 26.61 -26.93 21.13
C ASN A 102 25.61 -26.78 19.97
N ASN A 103 25.14 -27.90 19.43
CA ASN A 103 24.16 -27.96 18.35
C ASN A 103 22.82 -27.25 18.67
N PHE A 104 22.52 -26.98 19.94
CA PHE A 104 21.36 -26.19 20.35
C PHE A 104 21.65 -24.70 20.50
N THR A 105 22.93 -24.29 20.56
CA THR A 105 23.34 -22.88 20.60
C THR A 105 23.30 -22.25 19.20
N PHE A 106 23.91 -22.92 18.23
CA PHE A 106 24.14 -22.36 16.88
C PHE A 106 22.85 -21.93 16.15
N PRO A 107 21.75 -22.69 16.13
CA PRO A 107 20.56 -22.29 15.39
C PRO A 107 19.99 -20.92 15.80
N PHE A 108 19.98 -20.59 17.10
CA PHE A 108 19.48 -19.30 17.57
C PHE A 108 20.42 -18.14 17.24
N VAL A 109 21.73 -18.37 17.38
CA VAL A 109 22.75 -17.37 17.06
C VAL A 109 22.79 -17.10 15.56
N LEU A 110 22.82 -18.15 14.74
CA LEU A 110 22.80 -18.04 13.29
C LEU A 110 21.51 -17.40 12.78
N LYS A 111 20.33 -17.79 13.31
CA LYS A 111 19.07 -17.11 12.99
C LYS A 111 19.14 -15.60 13.28
N SER A 112 19.77 -15.22 14.40
CA SER A 112 19.97 -13.80 14.73
C SER A 112 20.92 -13.11 13.76
N CYS A 113 22.00 -13.78 13.35
CA CYS A 113 22.89 -13.27 12.29
C CYS A 113 22.16 -13.09 10.96
N ALA A 114 21.30 -14.04 10.58
CA ALA A 114 20.50 -13.97 9.35
C ALA A 114 19.55 -12.76 9.38
N LYS A 115 18.82 -12.57 10.47
CA LYS A 115 17.90 -11.44 10.66
C LYS A 115 18.57 -10.07 10.69
N LEU A 116 19.83 -10.01 11.10
CA LEU A 116 20.64 -8.80 11.08
C LEU A 116 21.43 -8.61 9.77
N SER A 117 21.38 -9.57 8.85
CA SER A 117 22.29 -9.67 7.69
C SER A 117 23.76 -9.52 8.10
N ALA A 118 24.12 -10.06 9.27
CA ALA A 118 25.43 -9.93 9.90
C ALA A 118 26.42 -10.94 9.32
N PHE A 119 26.92 -10.64 8.12
CA PHE A 119 27.78 -11.54 7.35
C PHE A 119 29.07 -11.93 8.12
N ARG A 120 29.72 -10.96 8.76
CA ARG A 120 30.98 -11.20 9.47
C ARG A 120 30.78 -12.15 10.64
N GLU A 121 29.87 -11.83 11.53
CA GLU A 121 29.53 -12.63 12.71
C GLU A 121 29.02 -14.01 12.29
N GLY A 122 28.21 -14.09 11.24
CA GLY A 122 27.78 -15.35 10.63
C GLY A 122 28.95 -16.24 10.18
N THR A 123 29.96 -15.67 9.51
CA THR A 123 31.15 -16.42 9.07
C THR A 123 32.07 -16.84 10.22
N GLU A 124 32.17 -16.03 11.28
CA GLU A 124 32.90 -16.39 12.50
C GLU A 124 32.22 -17.57 13.19
N VAL A 125 30.90 -17.51 13.36
CA VAL A 125 30.07 -18.59 13.94
C VAL A 125 30.16 -19.86 13.09
N HIS A 126 30.10 -19.74 11.75
CA HIS A 126 30.31 -20.86 10.83
C HIS A 126 31.67 -21.52 11.04
N SER A 127 32.74 -20.73 11.11
CA SER A 127 34.10 -21.24 11.32
C SER A 127 34.24 -22.02 12.63
N ILE A 128 33.56 -21.58 13.69
CA ILE A 128 33.51 -22.30 14.98
C ILE A 128 32.71 -23.59 14.83
N ALA A 129 31.52 -23.55 14.23
CA ALA A 129 30.70 -24.74 13.99
C ALA A 129 31.43 -25.82 13.17
N LEU A 130 32.22 -25.40 12.18
CA LEU A 130 33.08 -26.27 11.37
C LEU A 130 34.17 -26.93 12.21
N LYS A 131 34.91 -26.17 13.01
CA LYS A 131 35.94 -26.70 13.92
C LYS A 131 35.39 -27.69 14.93
N MET A 132 34.11 -27.55 15.31
CA MET A 132 33.43 -28.45 16.24
C MET A 132 32.79 -29.68 15.57
N GLY A 133 32.88 -29.81 14.24
CA GLY A 133 32.26 -30.91 13.48
C GLY A 133 30.73 -30.85 13.45
N LEU A 134 30.14 -29.70 13.76
CA LEU A 134 28.68 -29.55 13.88
C LEU A 134 27.99 -29.23 12.56
N ILE A 135 28.74 -29.07 11.46
CA ILE A 135 28.19 -28.86 10.11
C ILE A 135 27.45 -30.09 9.59
N ALA A 136 27.79 -31.29 10.08
CA ALA A 136 27.04 -32.50 9.80
C ALA A 136 25.62 -32.50 10.42
N ASN A 137 25.34 -31.60 11.36
CA ASN A 137 24.01 -31.46 11.95
C ASN A 137 23.10 -30.66 11.00
N VAL A 138 22.02 -31.30 10.52
CA VAL A 138 21.07 -30.70 9.56
C VAL A 138 20.53 -29.34 10.03
N PHE A 139 20.25 -29.15 11.32
CA PHE A 139 19.69 -27.89 11.82
C PHE A 139 20.71 -26.75 11.81
N VAL A 140 21.98 -27.05 12.10
CA VAL A 140 23.08 -26.06 12.02
C VAL A 140 23.36 -25.71 10.57
N ALA A 141 23.47 -26.70 9.68
CA ALA A 141 23.71 -26.45 8.26
C ALA A 141 22.55 -25.69 7.59
N THR A 142 21.29 -26.04 7.86
CA THR A 142 20.13 -25.31 7.34
C THR A 142 20.11 -23.85 7.80
N THR A 143 20.44 -23.57 9.06
CA THR A 143 20.51 -22.18 9.56
C THR A 143 21.71 -21.41 8.99
N LEU A 144 22.81 -22.10 8.66
CA LEU A 144 23.92 -21.48 7.91
C LEU A 144 23.54 -21.12 6.48
N VAL A 145 22.77 -21.96 5.78
CA VAL A 145 22.21 -21.63 4.46
C VAL A 145 21.39 -20.34 4.57
N ASP A 146 20.49 -20.23 5.55
CA ASP A 146 19.65 -19.04 5.79
C ASP A 146 20.48 -17.76 6.07
N VAL A 147 21.56 -17.88 6.86
CA VAL A 147 22.50 -16.75 7.08
C VAL A 147 23.09 -16.26 5.78
N TYR A 148 23.64 -17.18 4.97
CA TYR A 148 24.28 -16.79 3.72
C TYR A 148 23.28 -16.23 2.71
N VAL A 149 22.08 -16.80 2.63
CA VAL A 149 20.98 -16.28 1.83
C VAL A 149 20.61 -14.86 2.26
N SER A 150 20.39 -14.63 3.57
CA SER A 150 20.03 -13.32 4.11
C SER A 150 21.14 -12.26 3.94
N CYS A 151 22.39 -12.70 3.77
CA CYS A 151 23.53 -11.85 3.44
C CYS A 151 23.80 -11.74 1.92
N ARG A 152 22.89 -12.25 1.07
CA ARG A 152 23.02 -12.30 -0.41
C ARG A 152 24.28 -13.04 -0.92
N ALA A 153 24.86 -13.92 -0.11
CA ALA A 153 26.02 -14.73 -0.43
C ALA A 153 25.61 -16.13 -0.94
N THR A 154 24.86 -16.17 -2.04
CA THR A 154 24.24 -17.41 -2.58
C THR A 154 25.24 -18.51 -2.93
N THR A 155 26.45 -18.16 -3.36
CA THR A 155 27.53 -19.14 -3.63
C THR A 155 27.98 -19.85 -2.35
N SER A 156 28.08 -19.14 -1.24
CA SER A 156 28.43 -19.71 0.07
C SER A 156 27.27 -20.54 0.62
N ALA A 157 26.03 -20.06 0.47
CA ALA A 157 24.84 -20.81 0.82
C ALA A 157 24.77 -22.15 0.05
N ARG A 158 25.04 -22.11 -1.27
CA ARG A 158 25.06 -23.29 -2.13
C ARG A 158 26.12 -24.30 -1.71
N ARG A 159 27.33 -23.84 -1.38
CA ARG A 159 28.40 -24.71 -0.87
C ARG A 159 28.01 -25.43 0.40
N VAL A 160 27.47 -24.71 1.40
CA VAL A 160 26.99 -25.32 2.65
C VAL A 160 25.91 -26.36 2.35
N PHE A 161 24.96 -26.03 1.46
CA PHE A 161 23.89 -26.94 1.06
C PHE A 161 24.39 -28.21 0.35
N ASP A 162 25.39 -28.09 -0.53
CA ASP A 162 25.98 -29.22 -1.25
C ASP A 162 26.81 -30.12 -0.30
N GLU A 163 27.42 -29.56 0.75
CA GLU A 163 28.17 -30.31 1.77
C GLU A 163 27.26 -31.06 2.78
N MET A 164 25.95 -30.77 2.82
CA MET A 164 25.00 -31.46 3.71
C MET A 164 24.84 -32.93 3.32
N SER A 165 25.07 -33.83 4.28
CA SER A 165 24.86 -35.28 4.12
C SER A 165 23.37 -35.65 4.07
N VAL A 166 22.54 -34.95 4.85
CA VAL A 166 21.09 -35.10 4.90
C VAL A 166 20.46 -33.73 4.70
N ARG A 167 19.58 -33.62 3.70
CA ARG A 167 18.83 -32.40 3.37
C ARG A 167 17.37 -32.64 3.68
N ASN A 168 16.80 -31.83 4.57
CA ASN A 168 15.37 -31.86 4.86
C ASN A 168 14.63 -30.80 4.02
N VAL A 169 13.29 -30.86 4.01
CA VAL A 169 12.47 -29.93 3.24
C VAL A 169 12.80 -28.46 3.54
N ILE A 170 13.06 -28.13 4.82
CA ILE A 170 13.45 -26.77 5.25
C ILE A 170 14.74 -26.30 4.55
N SER A 171 15.75 -27.17 4.41
CA SER A 171 17.00 -26.82 3.71
C SER A 171 16.79 -26.55 2.22
N TRP A 172 15.92 -27.32 1.56
CA TRP A 172 15.54 -27.10 0.16
C TRP A 172 14.79 -25.79 -0.01
N THR A 173 13.80 -25.52 0.84
CA THR A 173 13.05 -24.26 0.85
C THR A 173 13.99 -23.06 1.06
N ALA A 174 14.93 -23.15 2.00
CA ALA A 174 15.87 -22.07 2.30
C ALA A 174 16.77 -21.73 1.09
N ILE A 175 17.36 -22.73 0.44
CA ILE A 175 18.24 -22.48 -0.72
C ILE A 175 17.45 -21.94 -1.92
N ILE A 176 16.24 -22.46 -2.17
CA ILE A 176 15.37 -22.01 -3.27
C ILE A 176 14.90 -20.56 -3.03
N ALA A 177 14.42 -20.24 -1.83
CA ALA A 177 14.09 -18.88 -1.44
C ALA A 177 15.28 -17.93 -1.62
N GLY A 178 16.50 -18.41 -1.36
CA GLY A 178 17.72 -17.65 -1.60
C GLY A 178 17.96 -17.31 -3.06
N TYR A 179 17.83 -18.28 -3.97
CA TYR A 179 17.95 -17.98 -5.40
C TYR A 179 16.83 -17.08 -5.93
N ILE A 180 15.59 -17.26 -5.44
CA ILE A 180 14.46 -16.35 -5.73
C ILE A 180 14.78 -14.91 -5.29
N SER A 181 15.33 -14.72 -4.09
CA SER A 181 15.65 -13.38 -3.56
C SER A 181 16.72 -12.62 -4.36
N VAL A 182 17.54 -13.34 -5.13
CA VAL A 182 18.56 -12.77 -6.03
C VAL A 182 18.04 -12.68 -7.47
N GLY A 183 16.84 -13.18 -7.75
CA GLY A 183 16.18 -13.14 -9.06
C GLY A 183 16.54 -14.30 -9.99
N ASP A 184 17.31 -15.30 -9.54
CA ASP A 184 17.68 -16.45 -10.36
C ASP A 184 16.62 -17.56 -10.26
N LEU A 185 15.49 -17.32 -10.93
CA LEU A 185 14.38 -18.27 -10.96
C LEU A 185 14.69 -19.56 -11.72
N ALA A 186 15.68 -19.54 -12.62
CA ALA A 186 16.07 -20.72 -13.38
C ALA A 186 16.76 -21.75 -12.47
N LEU A 187 17.74 -21.32 -11.68
CA LEU A 187 18.38 -22.20 -10.69
C LEU A 187 17.42 -22.58 -9.57
N ALA A 188 16.55 -21.67 -9.13
CA ALA A 188 15.50 -21.97 -8.16
C ALA A 188 14.57 -23.09 -8.66
N ARG A 189 14.09 -23.03 -9.91
CA ARG A 189 13.25 -24.07 -10.52
C ARG A 189 13.98 -25.39 -10.71
N ASN A 190 15.27 -25.35 -11.07
CA ASN A 190 16.08 -26.56 -11.18
C ASN A 190 16.22 -27.26 -9.81
N LEU A 191 16.56 -26.51 -8.76
CA LEU A 191 16.62 -27.01 -7.39
C LEU A 191 15.27 -27.52 -6.90
N PHE A 192 14.18 -26.83 -7.24
CA PHE A 192 12.81 -27.27 -6.95
C PHE A 192 12.57 -28.66 -7.56
N ASN A 193 12.91 -28.87 -8.83
CA ASN A 193 12.70 -30.16 -9.50
C ASN A 193 13.59 -31.29 -8.93
N GLN A 194 14.75 -30.95 -8.34
CA GLN A 194 15.65 -31.92 -7.69
C GLN A 194 15.22 -32.27 -6.26
N ALA A 195 14.36 -31.47 -5.63
CA ALA A 195 13.89 -31.74 -4.28
C ALA A 195 13.10 -33.07 -4.26
N PRO A 196 13.41 -33.98 -3.33
CA PRO A 196 12.80 -35.31 -3.32
C PRO A 196 11.31 -35.28 -2.95
N GLU A 197 10.90 -34.28 -2.16
CA GLU A 197 9.53 -34.07 -1.72
C GLU A 197 9.20 -32.58 -1.80
N HIS A 198 7.97 -32.25 -2.18
CA HIS A 198 7.44 -30.90 -2.27
C HIS A 198 6.30 -30.72 -1.28
N ASP A 199 6.60 -30.18 -0.10
CA ASP A 199 5.56 -29.74 0.81
C ASP A 199 4.89 -28.44 0.33
N MET A 200 3.77 -28.07 0.96
CA MET A 200 3.05 -26.85 0.60
C MET A 200 3.92 -25.59 0.71
N VAL A 201 4.86 -25.55 1.66
CA VAL A 201 5.76 -24.42 1.85
C VAL A 201 6.69 -24.25 0.65
N LEU A 202 7.25 -25.34 0.13
CA LEU A 202 8.13 -25.33 -1.04
C LEU A 202 7.38 -24.91 -2.31
N TRP A 203 6.18 -25.46 -2.54
CA TRP A 203 5.31 -25.04 -3.65
C TRP A 203 4.99 -23.55 -3.58
N ASN A 204 4.54 -23.07 -2.41
CA ASN A 204 4.19 -21.67 -2.20
C ASN A 204 5.40 -20.74 -2.35
N THR A 205 6.59 -21.17 -1.92
CA THR A 205 7.84 -20.41 -2.09
C THR A 205 8.16 -20.20 -3.56
N MET A 206 8.07 -21.25 -4.38
CA MET A 206 8.32 -21.15 -5.82
C MET A 206 7.24 -20.33 -6.54
N LEU A 207 5.97 -20.47 -6.13
CA LEU A 207 4.85 -19.70 -6.67
C LEU A 207 5.00 -18.20 -6.39
N VAL A 208 5.38 -17.84 -5.16
CA VAL A 208 5.70 -16.47 -4.76
C VAL A 208 6.88 -15.93 -5.58
N GLY A 209 7.90 -16.75 -5.85
CA GLY A 209 9.02 -16.35 -6.70
C GLY A 209 8.61 -15.95 -8.12
N TYR A 210 7.72 -16.70 -8.76
CA TYR A 210 7.20 -16.33 -10.09
C TYR A 210 6.26 -15.12 -10.04
N ARG A 211 5.45 -14.99 -8.98
CA ARG A 211 4.59 -13.82 -8.77
C ARG A 211 5.41 -12.54 -8.65
N ASP A 212 6.43 -12.54 -7.79
CA ASP A 212 7.24 -11.36 -7.51
C ASP A 212 8.12 -10.94 -8.70
N SER A 213 8.39 -11.87 -9.63
CA SER A 213 9.05 -11.56 -10.90
C SER A 213 8.08 -11.14 -12.03
N GLY A 214 6.77 -11.15 -11.78
CA GLY A 214 5.74 -10.88 -12.81
C GLY A 214 5.56 -11.98 -13.87
N ASP A 215 6.11 -13.18 -13.67
CA ASP A 215 5.94 -14.29 -14.62
C ASP A 215 4.68 -15.10 -14.28
N MET A 216 3.51 -14.47 -14.48
CA MET A 216 2.22 -15.04 -14.11
C MET A 216 1.85 -16.27 -14.93
N VAL A 217 2.45 -16.45 -16.12
CA VAL A 217 2.28 -17.67 -16.93
C VAL A 217 2.92 -18.86 -16.22
N LYS A 218 4.19 -18.76 -15.80
CA LYS A 218 4.85 -19.84 -15.05
C LYS A 218 4.23 -20.05 -13.67
N ALA A 219 3.80 -18.97 -13.01
CA ALA A 219 3.07 -19.07 -11.74
C ALA A 219 1.79 -19.92 -11.91
N ARG A 220 1.01 -19.66 -12.97
CA ARG A 220 -0.23 -20.40 -13.27
C ARG A 220 0.03 -21.87 -13.61
N MET A 221 1.07 -22.15 -14.40
CA MET A 221 1.47 -23.53 -14.71
C MET A 221 1.88 -24.28 -13.45
N LEU A 222 2.72 -23.68 -12.59
CA LEU A 222 3.14 -24.28 -11.33
C LEU A 222 1.94 -24.55 -10.42
N PHE A 223 1.01 -23.60 -10.34
CA PHE A 223 -0.20 -23.75 -9.56
C PHE A 223 -1.11 -24.90 -10.06
N GLU A 224 -1.10 -25.20 -11.35
CA GLU A 224 -1.81 -26.35 -11.93
C GLU A 224 -1.14 -27.69 -11.60
N GLU A 225 0.19 -27.71 -11.49
CA GLU A 225 0.96 -28.88 -11.05
C GLU A 225 0.74 -29.22 -9.56
N MET A 226 0.30 -28.26 -8.73
CA MET A 226 0.11 -28.47 -7.30
C MET A 226 -0.95 -29.56 -7.01
N PRO A 227 -0.61 -30.61 -6.25
CA PRO A 227 -1.55 -31.69 -5.94
C PRO A 227 -2.65 -31.23 -4.98
N VAL A 228 -2.29 -30.37 -4.02
CA VAL A 228 -3.20 -29.74 -3.05
C VAL A 228 -2.92 -28.24 -3.09
N ARG A 229 -3.98 -27.43 -2.99
CA ARG A 229 -3.91 -25.96 -3.00
C ARG A 229 -4.49 -25.44 -1.71
N ASP A 230 -3.72 -24.66 -0.97
CA ASP A 230 -4.19 -23.97 0.23
C ASP A 230 -4.55 -22.52 -0.09
N VAL A 231 -5.10 -21.81 0.90
CA VAL A 231 -5.49 -20.41 0.71
C VAL A 231 -4.29 -19.52 0.34
N ILE A 232 -3.06 -19.90 0.73
CA ILE A 232 -1.83 -19.15 0.41
C ILE A 232 -1.52 -19.25 -1.08
N SER A 233 -1.62 -20.44 -1.68
CA SER A 233 -1.37 -20.64 -3.11
C SER A 233 -2.40 -19.88 -3.96
N TRP A 234 -3.68 -19.94 -3.58
CA TRP A 234 -4.75 -19.18 -4.26
C TRP A 234 -4.54 -17.67 -4.15
N ASN A 235 -4.26 -17.16 -2.94
CA ASN A 235 -4.01 -15.73 -2.72
C ASN A 235 -2.77 -15.23 -3.48
N SER A 236 -1.75 -16.08 -3.64
CA SER A 236 -0.55 -15.72 -4.40
C SER A 236 -0.87 -15.46 -5.88
N LEU A 237 -1.71 -16.29 -6.50
CA LEU A 237 -2.18 -16.03 -7.86
C LEU A 237 -3.08 -14.79 -7.95
N LEU A 238 -4.00 -14.62 -6.99
CA LEU A 238 -4.92 -13.50 -6.96
C LEU A 238 -4.16 -12.15 -6.92
N ILE A 239 -3.18 -12.03 -6.04
CA ILE A 239 -2.33 -10.84 -5.90
C ILE A 239 -1.48 -10.64 -7.16
N GLY A 240 -0.94 -11.72 -7.73
CA GLY A 240 -0.15 -11.65 -8.96
C GLY A 240 -0.95 -11.06 -10.12
N TYR A 241 -2.14 -11.58 -10.38
CA TYR A 241 -3.02 -11.02 -11.43
C TYR A 241 -3.51 -9.60 -11.11
N ALA A 242 -3.68 -9.27 -9.82
CA ALA A 242 -4.08 -7.92 -9.41
C ALA A 242 -2.98 -6.88 -9.68
N ASN A 243 -1.71 -7.27 -9.52
CA ASN A 243 -0.56 -6.44 -9.83
C ASN A 243 -0.34 -6.28 -11.35
N ASP A 244 -0.67 -7.31 -12.14
CA ASP A 244 -0.64 -7.27 -13.61
C ASP A 244 -1.85 -6.55 -14.23
N GLU A 245 -2.74 -5.98 -13.41
CA GLU A 245 -4.00 -5.34 -13.80
C GLU A 245 -4.96 -6.24 -14.62
N ASP A 246 -4.77 -7.56 -14.59
CA ASP A 246 -5.66 -8.55 -15.23
C ASP A 246 -6.84 -8.92 -14.31
N LEU A 247 -7.81 -8.01 -14.23
CA LEU A 247 -9.03 -8.19 -13.46
C LEU A 247 -9.82 -9.44 -13.89
N SER A 248 -9.75 -9.84 -15.16
CA SER A 248 -10.50 -10.99 -15.67
C SER A 248 -9.97 -12.30 -15.09
N SER A 249 -8.65 -12.43 -14.97
CA SER A 249 -8.02 -13.58 -14.32
C SER A 249 -8.19 -13.55 -12.81
N CYS A 250 -8.10 -12.37 -12.16
CA CYS A 250 -8.42 -12.22 -10.73
C CYS A 250 -9.81 -12.77 -10.40
N LEU A 251 -10.83 -12.40 -11.19
CA LEU A 251 -12.21 -12.86 -10.98
C LEU A 251 -12.34 -14.38 -11.05
N LYS A 252 -11.77 -14.99 -12.11
CA LYS A 252 -11.78 -16.45 -12.27
C LYS A 252 -11.12 -17.16 -11.12
N VAL A 253 -9.97 -16.66 -10.66
CA VAL A 253 -9.25 -17.22 -9.51
C VAL A 253 -10.10 -17.07 -8.24
N PHE A 254 -10.62 -15.86 -7.97
CA PHE A 254 -11.41 -15.56 -6.79
C PHE A 254 -12.70 -16.40 -6.72
N GLU A 255 -13.41 -16.58 -7.83
CA GLU A 255 -14.61 -17.42 -7.93
C GLU A 255 -14.30 -18.92 -7.72
N ALA A 256 -13.15 -19.39 -8.20
CA ALA A 256 -12.71 -20.77 -8.05
C ALA A 256 -12.18 -21.11 -6.65
N MET A 257 -11.89 -20.13 -5.79
CA MET A 257 -11.39 -20.37 -4.42
C MET A 257 -12.42 -21.14 -3.58
N PRO A 258 -12.05 -22.32 -3.02
CA PRO A 258 -12.95 -23.09 -2.16
C PRO A 258 -13.24 -22.38 -0.84
N GLU A 259 -12.21 -21.76 -0.25
CA GLU A 259 -12.27 -20.98 0.96
C GLU A 259 -11.63 -19.62 0.72
N ARG A 260 -12.27 -18.57 1.23
CA ARG A 260 -11.82 -17.19 1.10
C ARG A 260 -11.62 -16.61 2.49
N ASN A 261 -10.44 -16.06 2.75
CA ASN A 261 -10.15 -15.36 3.98
C ASN A 261 -10.09 -13.84 3.73
N LEU A 262 -9.86 -13.07 4.78
CA LEU A 262 -9.75 -11.60 4.70
C LEU A 262 -8.73 -11.14 3.65
N PHE A 263 -7.61 -11.87 3.48
CA PHE A 263 -6.62 -11.56 2.45
C PHE A 263 -7.16 -11.74 1.04
N SER A 264 -7.94 -12.80 0.78
CA SER A 264 -8.58 -13.02 -0.53
C SER A 264 -9.52 -11.87 -0.88
N TRP A 265 -10.37 -11.45 0.08
CA TRP A 265 -11.31 -10.35 -0.12
C TRP A 265 -10.59 -9.00 -0.32
N ASN A 266 -9.58 -8.69 0.48
CA ASN A 266 -8.81 -7.46 0.34
C ASN A 266 -8.03 -7.40 -0.97
N GLY A 267 -7.45 -8.52 -1.42
CA GLY A 267 -6.78 -8.61 -2.71
C GLY A 267 -7.75 -8.32 -3.86
N MET A 268 -8.97 -8.84 -3.80
CA MET A 268 -10.00 -8.59 -4.81
C MET A 268 -10.58 -7.16 -4.75
N LEU A 269 -10.78 -6.59 -3.56
CA LEU A 269 -11.16 -5.18 -3.38
C LEU A 269 -10.09 -4.26 -3.98
N GLY A 270 -8.81 -4.54 -3.73
CA GLY A 270 -7.67 -3.83 -4.31
C GLY A 270 -7.62 -3.95 -5.83
N ALA A 271 -7.83 -5.14 -6.38
CA ALA A 271 -7.88 -5.35 -7.83
C ALA A 271 -8.96 -4.49 -8.50
N TYR A 272 -10.18 -4.46 -7.95
CA TYR A 272 -11.24 -3.58 -8.47
C TYR A 272 -10.89 -2.09 -8.33
N ALA A 273 -10.27 -1.67 -7.22
CA ALA A 273 -9.86 -0.29 -7.01
C ALA A 273 -8.79 0.15 -8.04
N ASN A 274 -7.78 -0.70 -8.29
CA ASN A 274 -6.72 -0.45 -9.27
C ASN A 274 -7.27 -0.36 -10.70
N SER A 275 -8.23 -1.22 -11.06
CA SER A 275 -8.91 -1.16 -12.37
C SER A 275 -9.96 -0.04 -12.50
N ASN A 276 -10.00 0.93 -11.57
CA ASN A 276 -10.95 2.04 -11.54
C ASN A 276 -12.43 1.64 -11.47
N ARG A 277 -12.74 0.47 -10.90
CA ARG A 277 -14.09 -0.11 -10.77
C ARG A 277 -14.66 0.09 -9.36
N PHE A 278 -14.73 1.34 -8.89
CA PHE A 278 -15.13 1.67 -7.51
C PHE A 278 -16.52 1.19 -7.10
N GLN A 279 -17.47 1.13 -8.03
CA GLN A 279 -18.81 0.62 -7.71
C GLN A 279 -18.77 -0.87 -7.35
N ASP A 280 -17.90 -1.64 -8.02
CA ASP A 280 -17.72 -3.05 -7.74
C ASP A 280 -16.98 -3.28 -6.41
N VAL A 281 -16.10 -2.35 -6.00
CA VAL A 281 -15.51 -2.33 -4.65
C VAL A 281 -16.62 -2.28 -3.59
N LEU A 282 -17.57 -1.35 -3.73
CA LEU A 282 -18.69 -1.23 -2.78
C LEU A 282 -19.61 -2.45 -2.79
N ASN A 283 -19.87 -3.03 -3.98
CA ASN A 283 -20.68 -4.24 -4.10
C ASN A 283 -19.98 -5.45 -3.45
N LEU A 284 -18.68 -5.62 -3.69
CA LEU A 284 -17.89 -6.70 -3.11
C LEU A 284 -17.76 -6.56 -1.59
N PHE A 285 -17.65 -5.33 -1.08
CA PHE A 285 -17.64 -5.07 0.35
C PHE A 285 -18.95 -5.48 1.03
N ARG A 286 -20.11 -5.25 0.39
CA ARG A 286 -21.40 -5.75 0.91
C ARG A 286 -21.43 -7.28 0.95
N GLN A 287 -20.95 -7.96 -0.10
CA GLN A 287 -20.83 -9.42 -0.12
C GLN A 287 -19.90 -9.94 0.99
N MET A 288 -18.80 -9.22 1.26
CA MET A 288 -17.89 -9.54 2.37
C MET A 288 -18.61 -9.47 3.72
N LEU A 289 -19.42 -8.43 3.96
CA LEU A 289 -20.22 -8.29 5.18
C LEU A 289 -21.29 -9.40 5.29
N GLU A 290 -21.95 -9.75 4.20
CA GLU A 290 -22.92 -10.85 4.14
C GLU A 290 -22.28 -12.22 4.45
N SER A 291 -21.00 -12.39 4.09
CA SER A 291 -20.21 -13.59 4.43
C SER A 291 -19.82 -13.66 5.92
N LYS A 292 -20.24 -12.70 6.74
CA LYS A 292 -19.94 -12.55 8.18
C LYS A 292 -18.45 -12.40 8.50
N LEU A 293 -17.63 -12.10 7.51
CA LEU A 293 -16.24 -11.68 7.72
C LEU A 293 -16.23 -10.23 8.17
N GLN A 294 -15.49 -9.94 9.24
CA GLN A 294 -15.31 -8.59 9.75
C GLN A 294 -14.21 -7.88 8.95
N PRO A 295 -14.50 -6.75 8.29
CA PRO A 295 -13.50 -5.89 7.68
C PRO A 295 -12.41 -5.45 8.66
N ASN A 296 -11.16 -5.40 8.18
CA ASN A 296 -10.07 -4.75 8.90
C ASN A 296 -9.81 -3.34 8.36
N ASP A 297 -8.87 -2.64 8.98
CA ASP A 297 -8.36 -1.34 8.56
C ASP A 297 -8.02 -1.27 7.07
N ALA A 298 -7.32 -2.27 6.52
CA ALA A 298 -7.01 -2.33 5.09
C ALA A 298 -8.27 -2.40 4.20
N SER A 299 -9.26 -3.22 4.57
CA SER A 299 -10.56 -3.27 3.87
C SER A 299 -11.24 -1.89 3.89
N LEU A 300 -11.29 -1.26 5.06
CA LEU A 300 -11.97 0.03 5.25
C LEU A 300 -11.31 1.15 4.45
N VAL A 301 -9.98 1.21 4.41
CA VAL A 301 -9.24 2.20 3.61
C VAL A 301 -9.56 2.06 2.12
N ILE A 302 -9.59 0.84 1.59
CA ILE A 302 -9.93 0.61 0.16
C ILE A 302 -11.37 1.07 -0.11
N VAL A 303 -12.31 0.74 0.76
CA VAL A 303 -13.72 1.13 0.61
C VAL A 303 -13.90 2.64 0.74
N LEU A 304 -13.23 3.29 1.69
CA LEU A 304 -13.26 4.75 1.85
C LEU A 304 -12.69 5.45 0.61
N SER A 305 -11.62 4.91 0.01
CA SER A 305 -11.07 5.43 -1.24
C SER A 305 -12.07 5.30 -2.41
N ALA A 306 -12.83 4.20 -2.46
CA ALA A 306 -13.89 4.02 -3.44
C ALA A 306 -15.06 4.99 -3.20
N CYS A 307 -15.46 5.22 -1.95
CA CYS A 307 -16.46 6.23 -1.60
C CYS A 307 -16.00 7.63 -2.02
N ALA A 308 -14.75 7.99 -1.74
CA ALA A 308 -14.16 9.28 -2.10
C ALA A 308 -14.20 9.52 -3.62
N ARG A 309 -13.88 8.48 -4.42
CA ARG A 309 -13.86 8.56 -5.89
C ARG A 309 -15.25 8.54 -6.52
N LEU A 310 -16.25 7.98 -5.86
CA LEU A 310 -17.64 7.97 -6.31
C LEU A 310 -18.47 9.14 -5.77
N GLY A 311 -17.95 9.88 -4.79
CA GLY A 311 -18.76 10.84 -4.02
C GLY A 311 -19.84 10.16 -3.15
N ALA A 312 -19.65 8.89 -2.76
CA ALA A 312 -20.64 8.11 -2.01
C ALA A 312 -20.60 8.43 -0.50
N LEU A 313 -21.10 9.62 -0.14
CA LEU A 313 -21.04 10.17 1.21
C LEU A 313 -21.81 9.34 2.24
N ASP A 314 -22.96 8.77 1.89
CA ASP A 314 -23.79 8.04 2.86
C ASP A 314 -23.16 6.68 3.19
N THR A 315 -22.66 5.97 2.17
CA THR A 315 -21.84 4.78 2.37
C THR A 315 -20.58 5.12 3.18
N GLY A 316 -19.91 6.24 2.89
CA GLY A 316 -18.76 6.72 3.66
C GLY A 316 -19.07 6.97 5.15
N LYS A 317 -20.20 7.62 5.46
CA LYS A 317 -20.69 7.82 6.85
C LYS A 317 -20.99 6.50 7.55
N TRP A 318 -21.57 5.54 6.84
CA TRP A 318 -21.81 4.20 7.39
C TRP A 318 -20.48 3.52 7.75
N VAL A 319 -19.48 3.58 6.86
CA VAL A 319 -18.14 3.02 7.10
C VAL A 319 -17.45 3.70 8.28
N HIS A 320 -17.59 5.03 8.42
CA HIS A 320 -17.11 5.77 9.59
C HIS A 320 -17.76 5.28 10.89
N SER A 321 -19.08 5.14 10.93
CA SER A 321 -19.80 4.61 12.09
C SER A 321 -19.35 3.18 12.42
N TYR A 322 -19.20 2.33 11.40
CA TYR A 322 -18.67 0.98 11.56
C TYR A 322 -17.25 0.98 12.16
N ALA A 323 -16.34 1.83 11.66
CA ALA A 323 -14.97 1.95 12.15
C ALA A 323 -14.93 2.30 13.65
N ASN A 324 -15.74 3.28 14.06
CA ASN A 324 -15.84 3.71 15.46
C ASN A 324 -16.37 2.61 16.37
N ASN A 325 -17.36 1.85 15.92
CA ASN A 325 -17.99 0.78 16.70
C ASN A 325 -17.15 -0.50 16.79
N ASN A 326 -16.15 -0.67 15.92
CA ASN A 326 -15.32 -1.88 15.84
C ASN A 326 -13.85 -1.66 16.23
N GLY A 327 -13.56 -0.61 17.01
CA GLY A 327 -12.23 -0.38 17.58
C GLY A 327 -11.21 0.22 16.62
N PHE A 328 -11.64 0.78 15.49
CA PHE A 328 -10.79 1.53 14.55
C PHE A 328 -10.80 3.04 14.79
N LYS A 329 -11.50 3.52 15.83
CA LYS A 329 -11.43 4.93 16.23
C LYS A 329 -9.97 5.32 16.52
N ASN A 330 -9.52 6.44 15.97
CA ASN A 330 -8.15 6.94 16.09
C ASN A 330 -7.09 6.05 15.41
N ASN A 331 -7.49 5.14 14.51
CA ASN A 331 -6.55 4.39 13.68
C ASN A 331 -6.07 5.30 12.55
N LEU A 332 -4.77 5.62 12.55
CA LEU A 332 -4.14 6.55 11.61
C LEU A 332 -4.50 6.27 10.14
N TYR A 333 -4.51 5.00 9.70
CA TYR A 333 -4.80 4.65 8.32
C TYR A 333 -6.27 4.88 7.96
N VAL A 334 -7.18 4.48 8.86
CA VAL A 334 -8.62 4.65 8.66
C VAL A 334 -9.00 6.14 8.72
N ASP A 335 -8.45 6.89 9.67
CA ASP A 335 -8.71 8.32 9.81
C ASP A 335 -8.19 9.11 8.60
N ASN A 336 -7.01 8.77 8.07
CA ASN A 336 -6.51 9.33 6.80
C ASN A 336 -7.50 9.09 5.65
N GLY A 337 -8.04 7.87 5.53
CA GLY A 337 -9.05 7.52 4.53
C GLY A 337 -10.38 8.25 4.75
N LEU A 338 -10.77 8.49 6.01
CA LEU A 338 -11.99 9.22 6.36
C LEU A 338 -11.87 10.70 6.01
N VAL A 339 -10.74 11.33 6.34
CA VAL A 339 -10.45 12.72 5.98
C VAL A 339 -10.52 12.90 4.47
N ASP A 340 -9.83 12.05 3.70
CA ASP A 340 -9.85 12.10 2.23
C ASP A 340 -11.26 11.90 1.66
N MET A 341 -12.01 10.93 2.20
CA MET A 341 -13.38 10.63 1.77
C MET A 341 -14.33 11.80 2.04
N TYR A 342 -14.36 12.33 3.26
CA TYR A 342 -15.24 13.45 3.59
C TYR A 342 -14.87 14.72 2.81
N ALA A 343 -13.57 15.00 2.65
CA ALA A 343 -13.10 16.13 1.87
C ALA A 343 -13.54 16.00 0.40
N LYS A 344 -13.31 14.87 -0.26
CA LYS A 344 -13.70 14.66 -1.67
C LYS A 344 -15.22 14.58 -1.87
N CYS A 345 -15.96 14.13 -0.87
CA CYS A 345 -17.43 14.16 -0.87
C CYS A 345 -18.03 15.55 -0.55
N GLY A 346 -17.20 16.57 -0.29
CA GLY A 346 -17.66 17.94 -0.05
C GLY A 346 -18.11 18.25 1.37
N SER A 347 -17.91 17.34 2.34
CA SER A 347 -18.18 17.59 3.76
C SER A 347 -16.90 17.97 4.49
N LEU A 348 -16.39 19.15 4.16
CA LEU A 348 -15.10 19.62 4.63
C LEU A 348 -15.06 19.85 6.16
N GLU A 349 -16.16 20.30 6.76
CA GLU A 349 -16.24 20.50 8.21
C GLU A 349 -16.05 19.19 8.97
N THR A 350 -16.61 18.09 8.46
CA THR A 350 -16.43 16.76 9.04
C THR A 350 -15.00 16.28 8.87
N ALA A 351 -14.38 16.54 7.70
CA ALA A 351 -12.98 16.21 7.45
C ALA A 351 -12.05 16.95 8.43
N ILE A 352 -12.26 18.25 8.64
CA ILE A 352 -11.51 19.07 9.62
C ILE A 352 -11.71 18.54 11.04
N CYS A 353 -12.94 18.22 11.43
CA CYS A 353 -13.26 17.69 12.76
C CYS A 353 -12.50 16.38 13.04
N ILE A 354 -12.55 15.43 12.10
CA ILE A 354 -11.81 14.17 12.23
C ILE A 354 -10.31 14.46 12.30
N PHE A 355 -9.80 15.30 11.40
CA PHE A 355 -8.39 15.69 11.39
C PHE A 355 -7.94 16.28 12.72
N ASP A 356 -8.74 17.14 13.36
CA ASP A 356 -8.45 17.75 14.65
C ASP A 356 -8.51 16.74 15.82
N GLU A 357 -9.34 15.71 15.73
CA GLU A 357 -9.43 14.63 16.73
C GLU A 357 -8.26 13.62 16.66
N MET A 358 -7.52 13.56 15.54
CA MET A 358 -6.41 12.60 15.35
C MET A 358 -5.29 12.79 16.41
N PRO A 359 -4.93 11.74 17.18
CA PRO A 359 -3.85 11.83 18.17
C PRO A 359 -2.46 11.96 17.53
N LYS A 360 -2.26 11.32 16.39
CA LYS A 360 -1.05 11.36 15.58
C LYS A 360 -1.45 11.66 14.15
N ARG A 361 -0.68 12.51 13.49
CA ARG A 361 -0.83 12.87 12.07
C ARG A 361 0.48 12.57 11.37
N ASP A 362 0.40 12.16 10.12
CA ASP A 362 1.55 12.00 9.25
C ASP A 362 1.38 12.87 7.99
N ALA A 363 2.35 12.81 7.08
CA ALA A 363 2.27 13.54 5.81
C ALA A 363 0.97 13.23 5.05
N ILE A 364 0.47 11.98 5.11
CA ILE A 364 -0.78 11.58 4.45
C ILE A 364 -1.98 12.34 5.05
N SER A 365 -2.07 12.46 6.37
CA SER A 365 -3.13 13.23 7.05
C SER A 365 -3.16 14.69 6.56
N TRP A 366 -1.98 15.33 6.51
CA TRP A 366 -1.85 16.73 6.08
C TRP A 366 -2.16 16.89 4.59
N ASN A 367 -1.66 15.98 3.75
CA ASN A 367 -1.88 16.00 2.31
C ASN A 367 -3.36 15.83 1.96
N ALA A 368 -4.09 14.97 2.67
CA ALA A 368 -5.53 14.80 2.50
C ALA A 368 -6.30 16.11 2.79
N MET A 369 -5.92 16.83 3.86
CA MET A 369 -6.53 18.13 4.18
C MET A 369 -6.16 19.23 3.18
N ILE A 370 -4.88 19.38 2.85
CA ILE A 370 -4.40 20.41 1.92
C ILE A 370 -5.03 20.20 0.54
N GLY A 371 -5.01 18.96 0.02
CA GLY A 371 -5.62 18.61 -1.26
C GLY A 371 -7.13 18.76 -1.24
N GLY A 372 -7.80 18.36 -0.15
CA GLY A 372 -9.23 18.55 0.05
C GLY A 372 -9.65 20.02 -0.02
N LEU A 373 -8.97 20.89 0.74
CA LEU A 373 -9.20 22.34 0.75
C LEU A 373 -8.93 22.95 -0.63
N ALA A 374 -7.85 22.54 -1.29
CA ALA A 374 -7.51 22.96 -2.63
C ALA A 374 -8.63 22.64 -3.63
N MET A 375 -9.16 21.42 -3.62
CA MET A 375 -10.24 20.98 -4.52
C MET A 375 -11.51 21.82 -4.40
N HIS A 376 -11.80 22.33 -3.21
CA HIS A 376 -12.96 23.21 -2.96
C HIS A 376 -12.66 24.71 -3.14
N GLY A 377 -11.50 25.05 -3.70
CA GLY A 377 -11.11 26.44 -3.96
C GLY A 377 -10.75 27.25 -2.71
N GLN A 378 -10.54 26.58 -1.57
CA GLN A 378 -10.15 27.22 -0.31
C GLN A 378 -8.63 27.28 -0.15
N GLY A 379 -7.93 27.86 -1.14
CA GLY A 379 -6.47 27.77 -1.18
C GLY A 379 -5.77 28.50 -0.04
N ILE A 380 -6.31 29.61 0.46
CA ILE A 380 -5.74 30.31 1.63
C ILE A 380 -5.76 29.40 2.87
N GLU A 381 -6.86 28.69 3.11
CA GLU A 381 -6.93 27.73 4.21
C GLU A 381 -6.00 26.54 3.99
N ALA A 382 -5.90 26.04 2.74
CA ALA A 382 -4.96 24.97 2.39
C ALA A 382 -3.50 25.37 2.70
N LEU A 383 -3.08 26.59 2.34
CA LEU A 383 -1.78 27.13 2.69
C LEU A 383 -1.61 27.30 4.21
N GLY A 384 -2.67 27.68 4.92
CA GLY A 384 -2.68 27.69 6.39
C GLY A 384 -2.45 26.31 7.02
N PHE A 385 -3.00 25.24 6.42
CA PHE A 385 -2.72 23.86 6.83
C PHE A 385 -1.27 23.44 6.49
N PHE A 386 -0.74 23.87 5.34
CA PHE A 386 0.67 23.66 5.00
C PHE A 386 1.60 24.31 6.03
N GLU A 387 1.34 25.55 6.45
CA GLU A 387 2.11 26.18 7.53
C GLU A 387 2.01 25.45 8.87
N LYS A 388 0.82 24.92 9.21
CA LYS A 388 0.63 24.11 10.42
C LYS A 388 1.41 22.80 10.33
N MET A 389 1.46 22.16 9.16
CA MET A 389 2.30 20.98 8.90
C MET A 389 3.77 21.29 9.20
N LEU A 390 4.30 22.39 8.66
CA LEU A 390 5.68 22.81 8.93
C LEU A 390 5.95 23.07 10.42
N LYS A 391 5.00 23.72 11.12
CA LYS A 391 5.08 23.96 12.57
C LYS A 391 5.08 22.66 13.38
N SER A 392 4.42 21.61 12.88
CA SER A 392 4.42 20.27 13.49
C SER A 392 5.68 19.46 13.21
N ARG A 393 6.63 19.99 12.42
CA ARG A 393 7.89 19.35 12.00
C ARG A 393 7.71 18.10 11.13
N GLU A 394 6.54 17.96 10.50
CA GLU A 394 6.34 16.98 9.44
C GLU A 394 7.01 17.48 8.16
N ILE A 395 7.71 16.59 7.47
CA ILE A 395 8.50 16.93 6.28
C ILE A 395 7.56 16.88 5.06
N PRO A 396 7.40 17.98 4.31
CA PRO A 396 6.67 17.99 3.04
C PRO A 396 7.26 16.98 2.05
N ASP A 397 6.38 16.27 1.35
CA ASP A 397 6.76 15.37 0.27
C ASP A 397 6.23 15.88 -1.08
N HIS A 398 6.43 15.08 -2.12
CA HIS A 398 5.94 15.37 -3.46
C HIS A 398 4.41 15.58 -3.49
N VAL A 399 3.64 14.78 -2.75
CA VAL A 399 2.18 14.91 -2.72
C VAL A 399 1.77 16.20 -2.02
N THR A 400 2.51 16.63 -0.99
CA THR A 400 2.27 17.91 -0.31
C THR A 400 2.35 19.08 -1.29
N PHE A 401 3.40 19.13 -2.12
CA PHE A 401 3.57 20.22 -3.08
C PHE A 401 2.56 20.17 -4.22
N VAL A 402 2.11 18.99 -4.68
CA VAL A 402 0.96 18.90 -5.60
C VAL A 402 -0.29 19.55 -4.98
N GLY A 403 -0.58 19.27 -3.70
CA GLY A 403 -1.70 19.88 -2.98
C GLY A 403 -1.57 21.39 -2.84
N VAL A 404 -0.39 21.90 -2.46
CA VAL A 404 -0.10 23.34 -2.32
C VAL A 404 -0.20 24.07 -3.66
N LEU A 405 0.36 23.50 -4.73
CA LEU A 405 0.30 24.11 -6.06
C LEU A 405 -1.13 24.07 -6.63
N SER A 406 -1.88 23.00 -6.38
CA SER A 406 -3.31 22.93 -6.71
C SER A 406 -4.13 23.98 -5.97
N ALA A 407 -3.82 24.22 -4.68
CA ALA A 407 -4.46 25.27 -3.89
C ALA A 407 -4.20 26.66 -4.50
N CYS A 408 -2.96 26.91 -4.93
CA CYS A 408 -2.59 28.15 -5.62
C CYS A 408 -3.35 28.26 -6.95
N ALA A 409 -3.38 27.19 -7.76
CA ALA A 409 -4.06 27.16 -9.06
C ALA A 409 -5.56 27.47 -8.94
N HIS A 410 -6.25 26.81 -8.01
CA HIS A 410 -7.69 26.99 -7.82
C HIS A 410 -8.07 28.33 -7.19
N SER A 411 -7.12 29.01 -6.53
CA SER A 411 -7.33 30.32 -5.90
C SER A 411 -6.69 31.49 -6.67
N GLY A 412 -6.03 31.22 -7.80
CA GLY A 412 -5.36 32.24 -8.62
C GLY A 412 -4.12 32.88 -7.96
N LEU A 413 -3.48 32.19 -7.00
CA LEU A 413 -2.31 32.68 -6.26
C LEU A 413 -1.02 32.43 -7.06
N VAL A 414 -0.80 33.20 -8.13
CA VAL A 414 0.29 32.97 -9.10
C VAL A 414 1.67 33.15 -8.46
N ASP A 415 1.85 34.22 -7.70
CA ASP A 415 3.15 34.55 -7.08
C ASP A 415 3.55 33.49 -6.04
N GLU A 416 2.61 33.11 -5.18
CA GLU A 416 2.81 32.05 -4.18
C GLU A 416 3.07 30.70 -4.85
N GLY A 417 2.34 30.36 -5.92
CA GLY A 417 2.56 29.11 -6.66
C GLY A 417 3.95 29.01 -7.26
N LEU A 418 4.45 30.09 -7.88
CA LEU A 418 5.82 30.17 -8.39
C LEU A 418 6.84 30.08 -7.26
N GLN A 419 6.60 30.75 -6.13
CA GLN A 419 7.47 30.68 -4.95
C GLN A 419 7.56 29.25 -4.39
N TYR A 420 6.44 28.57 -4.21
CA TYR A 420 6.41 27.21 -3.68
C TYR A 420 7.01 26.18 -4.65
N PHE A 421 6.83 26.37 -5.95
CA PHE A 421 7.48 25.53 -6.96
C PHE A 421 9.01 25.62 -6.89
N CYS A 422 9.56 26.82 -6.69
CA CYS A 422 11.00 27.00 -6.47
C CYS A 422 11.46 26.46 -5.11
N LEU A 423 10.67 26.69 -4.04
CA LEU A 423 10.97 26.22 -2.68
C LEU A 423 11.13 24.70 -2.63
N MET A 424 10.23 23.98 -3.30
CA MET A 424 10.23 22.52 -3.40
C MET A 424 11.59 21.97 -3.84
N SER A 425 12.19 22.55 -4.89
CA SER A 425 13.47 22.08 -5.41
C SER A 425 14.67 22.61 -4.61
N ASN A 426 14.63 23.88 -4.20
CA ASN A 426 15.77 24.55 -3.59
C ASN A 426 16.00 24.18 -2.12
N GLU A 427 14.92 24.02 -1.34
CA GLU A 427 15.02 23.75 0.10
C GLU A 427 14.74 22.28 0.44
N TYR A 428 13.77 21.66 -0.24
CA TYR A 428 13.38 20.27 0.04
C TYR A 428 14.05 19.24 -0.87
N GLY A 429 14.77 19.68 -1.90
CA GLY A 429 15.45 18.78 -2.85
C GLY A 429 14.49 17.92 -3.68
N ILE A 430 13.21 18.27 -3.71
CA ILE A 430 12.18 17.53 -4.45
C ILE A 430 12.23 18.00 -5.91
N GLN A 431 12.57 17.06 -6.80
CA GLN A 431 12.59 17.33 -8.23
C GLN A 431 11.16 17.44 -8.78
N PRO A 432 10.85 18.43 -9.63
CA PRO A 432 9.53 18.54 -10.23
C PRO A 432 9.17 17.28 -11.04
N MET A 433 7.97 16.76 -10.78
CA MET A 433 7.34 15.67 -11.53
C MET A 433 6.19 16.21 -12.39
N ILE A 434 5.64 15.36 -13.26
CA ILE A 434 4.61 15.74 -14.24
C ILE A 434 3.38 16.38 -13.57
N GLU A 435 3.02 15.92 -12.37
CA GLU A 435 1.88 16.41 -11.59
C GLU A 435 2.11 17.84 -11.09
N HIS A 436 3.32 18.15 -10.64
CA HIS A 436 3.69 19.50 -10.20
C HIS A 436 3.67 20.48 -11.38
N CYS A 437 4.23 20.05 -12.51
CA CYS A 437 4.22 20.84 -13.75
C CYS A 437 2.79 21.07 -14.25
N GLY A 438 1.91 20.07 -14.15
CA GLY A 438 0.49 20.21 -14.48
C GLY A 438 -0.23 21.22 -13.59
N CYS A 439 0.06 21.25 -12.28
CA CYS A 439 -0.47 22.28 -11.39
C CYS A 439 0.00 23.69 -11.79
N MET A 440 1.26 23.85 -12.20
CA MET A 440 1.80 25.14 -12.65
C MET A 440 1.16 25.61 -13.96
N VAL A 441 0.96 24.70 -14.92
CA VAL A 441 0.29 25.03 -16.19
C VAL A 441 -1.18 25.36 -15.95
N ASP A 442 -1.88 24.65 -15.04
CA ASP A 442 -3.25 24.99 -14.64
C ASP A 442 -3.30 26.38 -13.97
N LEU A 443 -2.37 26.68 -13.05
CA LEU A 443 -2.26 27.98 -12.39
C LEU A 443 -2.06 29.14 -13.39
N LEU A 444 -1.06 29.04 -14.26
CA LEU A 444 -0.77 30.07 -15.26
C LEU A 444 -1.90 30.18 -16.30
N GLY A 445 -2.44 29.04 -16.71
CA GLY A 445 -3.56 28.95 -17.64
C GLY A 445 -4.79 29.66 -17.11
N ARG A 446 -5.21 29.37 -15.87
CA ARG A 446 -6.35 30.02 -15.19
C ARG A 446 -6.13 31.49 -14.87
N ALA A 447 -4.89 31.95 -14.81
CA ALA A 447 -4.55 33.37 -14.66
C ALA A 447 -4.56 34.12 -16.01
N GLY A 448 -4.73 33.43 -17.15
CA GLY A 448 -4.67 34.01 -18.49
C GLY A 448 -3.25 34.22 -19.01
N LEU A 449 -2.23 33.76 -18.30
CA LEU A 449 -0.81 33.83 -18.65
C LEU A 449 -0.44 32.70 -19.62
N LEU A 450 -1.13 32.67 -20.77
CA LEU A 450 -1.07 31.56 -21.72
C LEU A 450 0.31 31.40 -22.38
N VAL A 451 1.02 32.51 -22.61
CA VAL A 451 2.35 32.49 -23.24
C VAL A 451 3.36 31.93 -22.25
N GLU A 452 3.29 32.36 -21.00
CA GLU A 452 4.11 31.88 -19.89
C GLU A 452 3.85 30.40 -19.61
N ALA A 453 2.59 29.95 -19.69
CA ALA A 453 2.24 28.54 -19.57
C ALA A 453 2.84 27.68 -20.70
N ALA A 454 2.77 28.15 -21.96
CA ALA A 454 3.36 27.45 -23.09
C ALA A 454 4.90 27.42 -23.01
N ASP A 455 5.50 28.53 -22.59
CA ASP A 455 6.94 28.63 -22.39
C ASP A 455 7.40 27.76 -21.22
N PHE A 456 6.62 27.67 -20.13
CA PHE A 456 6.87 26.75 -19.03
C PHE A 456 6.93 25.29 -19.53
N ILE A 457 5.95 24.86 -20.35
CA ILE A 457 5.96 23.52 -20.95
C ILE A 457 7.23 23.28 -21.77
N SER A 458 7.66 24.27 -22.56
CA SER A 458 8.88 24.14 -23.37
C SER A 458 10.17 24.01 -22.57
N ARG A 459 10.17 24.50 -21.31
CA ARG A 459 11.33 24.46 -20.39
C ARG A 459 11.32 23.26 -19.45
N MET A 460 10.26 22.46 -19.44
CA MET A 460 10.17 21.26 -18.62
C MET A 460 11.28 20.25 -18.97
N ALA A 461 11.83 19.60 -17.95
CA ALA A 461 12.86 18.56 -18.13
C ALA A 461 12.28 17.21 -18.63
N MET A 462 10.97 17.12 -18.80
CA MET A 462 10.22 15.94 -19.23
C MET A 462 9.16 16.32 -20.26
N GLU A 463 8.73 15.37 -21.07
CA GLU A 463 7.67 15.57 -22.04
C GLU A 463 6.31 15.77 -21.34
N ALA A 464 5.53 16.74 -21.80
CA ALA A 464 4.20 17.01 -21.28
C ALA A 464 3.20 15.92 -21.69
N ASP A 465 2.41 15.46 -20.73
CA ASP A 465 1.38 14.43 -20.92
C ASP A 465 0.05 15.02 -21.42
N SER A 466 -0.94 14.14 -21.63
CA SER A 466 -2.26 14.56 -22.12
C SER A 466 -3.00 15.48 -21.14
N ILE A 467 -2.71 15.40 -19.84
CA ILE A 467 -3.35 16.23 -18.82
C ILE A 467 -2.85 17.67 -18.94
N ILE A 468 -1.54 17.88 -19.04
CA ILE A 468 -0.94 19.22 -19.16
C ILE A 468 -1.45 19.95 -20.42
N TRP A 469 -1.42 19.26 -21.56
CA TRP A 469 -1.92 19.85 -22.81
C TRP A 469 -3.43 20.11 -22.75
N SER A 470 -4.20 19.26 -22.08
CA SER A 470 -5.65 19.47 -21.88
C SER A 470 -5.93 20.68 -20.98
N SER A 471 -5.13 20.88 -19.92
CA SER A 471 -5.23 22.06 -19.03
C SER A 471 -4.96 23.35 -19.80
N LEU A 472 -3.87 23.40 -20.58
CA LEU A 472 -3.55 24.58 -21.39
C LEU A 472 -4.61 24.84 -22.47
N LEU A 473 -5.13 23.78 -23.11
CA LEU A 473 -6.21 23.89 -24.08
C LEU A 473 -7.50 24.43 -23.47
N GLY A 474 -7.84 23.98 -22.25
CA GLY A 474 -8.96 24.50 -21.48
C GLY A 474 -8.83 26.01 -21.21
N ALA A 475 -7.64 26.46 -20.85
CA ALA A 475 -7.32 27.87 -20.68
C ALA A 475 -7.39 28.64 -22.00
N CYS A 476 -6.87 28.10 -23.10
CA CYS A 476 -6.97 28.72 -24.43
C CYS A 476 -8.43 28.92 -24.86
N ARG A 477 -9.31 27.95 -24.56
CA ARG A 477 -10.76 28.09 -24.78
C ARG A 477 -11.34 29.22 -23.93
N LEU A 478 -10.96 29.30 -22.64
CA LEU A 478 -11.47 30.30 -21.71
C LEU A 478 -11.11 31.74 -22.15
N TYR A 479 -9.89 31.94 -22.66
CA TYR A 479 -9.38 33.25 -23.06
C TYR A 479 -9.41 33.50 -24.58
N GLY A 480 -10.01 32.59 -25.37
CA GLY A 480 -10.18 32.76 -26.82
C GLY A 480 -8.88 32.73 -27.65
N ASN A 481 -7.81 32.10 -27.16
CA ASN A 481 -6.55 32.00 -27.91
C ASN A 481 -6.54 30.79 -28.85
N ILE A 482 -7.10 30.98 -30.05
CA ILE A 482 -7.30 29.91 -31.03
C ILE A 482 -5.97 29.33 -31.54
N ARG A 483 -4.94 30.17 -31.74
CA ARG A 483 -3.65 29.70 -32.29
C ARG A 483 -2.96 28.73 -31.35
N LEU A 484 -2.94 29.04 -30.05
CA LEU A 484 -2.35 28.14 -29.06
C LEU A 484 -3.23 26.90 -28.84
N ALA A 485 -4.56 27.03 -28.94
CA ALA A 485 -5.47 25.89 -28.90
C ALA A 485 -5.22 24.89 -30.05
N GLU A 486 -5.00 25.39 -31.28
CA GLU A 486 -4.65 24.57 -32.46
C GLU A 486 -3.38 23.74 -32.17
N TYR A 487 -2.32 24.38 -31.66
CA TYR A 487 -1.07 23.71 -31.28
C TYR A 487 -1.26 22.66 -30.17
N CYS A 488 -2.02 22.97 -29.10
CA CYS A 488 -2.27 22.02 -28.02
C CYS A 488 -2.99 20.76 -28.52
N ILE A 489 -3.90 20.92 -29.48
CA ILE A 489 -4.69 19.79 -29.99
C ILE A 489 -3.87 18.91 -30.93
N GLU A 490 -2.97 19.48 -31.72
CA GLU A 490 -2.00 18.68 -32.49
C GLU A 490 -1.21 17.77 -31.54
N LYS A 491 -0.71 18.30 -30.42
CA LYS A 491 -0.01 17.52 -29.39
C LYS A 491 -0.89 16.46 -28.73
N LEU A 492 -2.15 16.80 -28.40
CA LEU A 492 -3.10 15.83 -27.83
C LEU A 492 -3.49 14.71 -28.79
N ILE A 493 -3.57 14.98 -30.10
CA ILE A 493 -3.86 13.97 -31.12
C ILE A 493 -2.65 13.05 -31.34
N GLU A 494 -1.42 13.58 -31.25
CA GLU A 494 -0.19 12.77 -31.25
C GLU A 494 -0.16 11.80 -30.07
N LEU A 495 -0.50 12.27 -28.87
CA LEU A 495 -0.49 11.46 -27.64
C LEU A 495 -1.66 10.47 -27.56
N GLU A 496 -2.87 10.91 -27.92
CA GLU A 496 -4.10 10.13 -27.77
C GLU A 496 -4.98 10.18 -29.02
N PRO A 497 -4.60 9.48 -30.11
CA PRO A 497 -5.27 9.59 -31.42
C PRO A 497 -6.75 9.16 -31.42
N SER A 498 -7.16 8.39 -30.41
CA SER A 498 -8.50 7.80 -30.29
C SER A 498 -9.36 8.45 -29.20
N ASN A 499 -8.85 9.47 -28.50
CA ASN A 499 -9.61 10.13 -27.44
C ASN A 499 -10.64 11.12 -28.03
N ALA A 500 -11.92 10.77 -27.91
CA ALA A 500 -13.03 11.58 -28.41
C ALA A 500 -13.10 12.98 -27.78
N ALA A 501 -12.63 13.15 -26.54
CA ALA A 501 -12.70 14.43 -25.82
C ALA A 501 -11.91 15.53 -26.54
N ASN A 502 -10.73 15.19 -27.09
CA ASN A 502 -9.84 16.13 -27.76
C ASN A 502 -10.50 16.71 -29.02
N TYR A 503 -11.14 15.85 -29.82
CA TYR A 503 -11.88 16.28 -31.01
C TYR A 503 -13.14 17.08 -30.67
N VAL A 504 -13.87 16.69 -29.62
CA VAL A 504 -15.06 17.43 -29.17
C VAL A 504 -14.66 18.83 -28.70
N LEU A 505 -13.59 18.95 -27.90
CA LEU A 505 -13.11 20.22 -27.39
C LEU A 505 -12.62 21.13 -28.53
N MET A 506 -11.91 20.57 -29.53
CA MET A 506 -11.55 21.28 -30.77
C MET A 506 -12.78 21.84 -31.49
N SER A 507 -13.78 20.98 -31.72
CA SER A 507 -15.00 21.39 -32.41
C SER A 507 -15.71 22.52 -31.64
N ASN A 508 -15.74 22.47 -30.30
CA ASN A 508 -16.34 23.53 -29.50
C ASN A 508 -15.56 24.85 -29.60
N ILE A 509 -14.23 24.80 -29.65
CA ILE A 509 -13.39 26.01 -29.80
C ILE A 509 -13.60 26.64 -31.18
N TYR A 510 -13.66 25.86 -32.26
CA TYR A 510 -13.95 26.38 -33.59
C TYR A 510 -15.36 26.94 -33.72
N GLY A 511 -16.36 26.28 -33.11
CA GLY A 511 -17.73 26.78 -33.06
C GLY A 511 -17.83 28.13 -32.34
N ALA A 512 -17.18 28.26 -31.17
CA ALA A 512 -17.15 29.51 -30.41
C ALA A 512 -16.38 30.65 -31.11
N ALA A 513 -15.55 30.33 -32.09
CA ALA A 513 -14.78 31.28 -32.89
C ALA A 513 -15.37 31.53 -34.29
N ASP A 514 -16.60 31.06 -34.56
CA ASP A 514 -17.27 31.14 -35.86
C ASP A 514 -16.48 30.54 -37.04
N LYS A 515 -15.54 29.63 -36.78
CA LYS A 515 -14.76 28.91 -37.80
C LYS A 515 -15.48 27.62 -38.24
N TRP A 516 -16.62 27.78 -38.93
CA TRP A 516 -17.51 26.67 -39.29
C TRP A 516 -16.90 25.63 -40.25
N GLU A 517 -15.95 26.03 -41.10
CA GLU A 517 -15.24 25.11 -42.00
C GLU A 517 -14.36 24.13 -41.21
N ASN A 518 -13.51 24.64 -40.32
CA ASN A 518 -12.67 23.82 -39.44
C ASN A 518 -13.51 22.96 -38.48
N PHE A 519 -14.65 23.48 -38.00
CA PHE A 519 -15.61 22.70 -37.22
C PHE A 519 -16.08 21.46 -37.99
N ALA A 520 -16.51 21.64 -39.24
CA ALA A 520 -17.01 20.55 -40.08
C ALA A 520 -15.92 19.51 -40.38
N GLU A 521 -14.68 19.96 -40.64
CA GLU A 521 -13.52 19.09 -40.86
C GLU A 521 -13.27 18.17 -39.66
N VAL A 522 -13.23 18.72 -38.44
CA VAL A 522 -13.02 17.93 -37.21
C VAL A 522 -14.12 16.88 -37.03
N LYS A 523 -15.39 17.23 -37.30
CA LYS A 523 -16.51 16.27 -37.23
C LYS A 523 -16.39 15.18 -38.28
N LEU A 524 -15.91 15.50 -39.48
CA LEU A 524 -15.65 14.53 -40.54
C LEU A 524 -14.54 13.56 -40.11
N THR A 525 -13.42 14.07 -39.58
CA THR A 525 -12.33 13.24 -39.04
C THR A 525 -12.83 12.30 -37.93
N MET A 526 -13.70 12.77 -37.04
CA MET A 526 -14.31 11.90 -36.01
C MET A 526 -15.12 10.75 -36.64
N LYS A 527 -15.91 11.02 -37.69
CA LYS A 527 -16.69 9.99 -38.40
C LYS A 527 -15.78 9.00 -39.12
N GLU A 528 -14.77 9.47 -39.84
CA GLU A 528 -13.81 8.63 -40.57
C GLU A 528 -13.03 7.70 -39.64
N LYS A 529 -12.57 8.22 -38.50
CA LYS A 529 -11.87 7.44 -37.46
C LYS A 529 -12.82 6.61 -36.57
N ARG A 530 -14.13 6.64 -36.82
CA ARG A 530 -15.17 5.98 -36.01
C ARG A 530 -15.13 6.33 -34.52
N ILE A 531 -14.68 7.54 -34.20
CA ILE A 531 -14.58 8.05 -32.83
C ILE A 531 -15.97 8.51 -32.38
N ARG A 532 -16.52 7.85 -31.35
CA ARG A 532 -17.82 8.20 -30.77
C ARG A 532 -17.66 9.01 -29.50
N LYS A 533 -18.43 10.10 -29.38
CA LYS A 533 -18.56 10.86 -28.14
C LYS A 533 -19.23 9.96 -27.09
N LYS A 534 -18.58 9.79 -25.94
CA LYS A 534 -19.26 9.23 -24.77
C LYS A 534 -20.17 10.32 -24.18
N PRO A 535 -21.46 10.05 -23.92
CA PRO A 535 -22.32 11.02 -23.26
C PRO A 535 -21.76 11.39 -21.90
N GLY A 536 -21.84 12.68 -21.54
CA GLY A 536 -21.42 13.14 -20.22
C GLY A 536 -22.22 12.42 -19.14
N ARG A 537 -21.57 12.00 -18.05
CA ARG A 537 -22.19 11.22 -16.98
C ARG A 537 -21.99 11.93 -15.66
N SER A 538 -23.07 12.14 -14.92
CA SER A 538 -23.04 12.57 -13.51
C SER A 538 -23.58 11.43 -12.66
N SER A 539 -23.08 11.28 -11.44
CA SER A 539 -23.49 10.20 -10.54
C SER A 539 -23.89 10.78 -9.19
N ILE A 540 -24.98 10.30 -8.60
CA ILE A 540 -25.44 10.69 -7.27
C ILE A 540 -25.86 9.47 -6.47
N GLU A 541 -25.57 9.47 -5.17
CA GLU A 541 -26.04 8.42 -4.26
C GLU A 541 -27.49 8.71 -3.84
N VAL A 542 -28.38 7.75 -4.08
CA VAL A 542 -29.79 7.77 -3.62
C VAL A 542 -30.09 6.43 -2.96
N ASN A 543 -30.54 6.44 -1.70
CA ASN A 543 -30.86 5.24 -0.92
C ASN A 543 -29.70 4.21 -0.89
N ASN A 544 -28.48 4.65 -0.59
CA ASN A 544 -27.26 3.83 -0.55
C ASN A 544 -26.87 3.15 -1.88
N SER A 545 -27.35 3.69 -3.00
CA SER A 545 -27.02 3.22 -4.36
C SER A 545 -26.61 4.41 -5.22
N VAL A 546 -25.42 4.33 -5.83
CA VAL A 546 -24.98 5.33 -6.82
C VAL A 546 -25.79 5.15 -8.10
N ARG A 547 -26.42 6.23 -8.55
CA ARG A 547 -27.22 6.30 -9.77
C ARG A 547 -26.54 7.21 -10.78
N ASP A 548 -26.44 6.73 -12.02
CA ASP A 548 -25.81 7.44 -13.13
C ASP A 548 -26.86 8.17 -13.97
N PHE A 549 -26.57 9.42 -14.31
CA PHE A 549 -27.35 10.29 -15.17
C PHE A 549 -26.51 10.63 -16.40
N TYR A 550 -27.00 10.27 -17.58
CA TYR A 550 -26.33 10.52 -18.86
C TYR A 550 -26.92 11.75 -19.54
N SER A 551 -26.06 12.57 -20.12
CA SER A 551 -26.44 13.72 -20.95
C SER A 551 -27.31 13.24 -22.12
N SER A 552 -28.48 13.86 -22.28
CA SER A 552 -29.46 13.56 -23.32
C SER A 552 -30.14 12.18 -23.19
N ASP A 553 -30.08 11.56 -22.02
CA ASP A 553 -30.83 10.34 -21.72
C ASP A 553 -32.18 10.69 -21.06
N ASP A 554 -33.24 10.08 -21.57
CA ASP A 554 -34.63 10.18 -21.13
C ASP A 554 -35.13 8.89 -20.45
N ARG A 555 -34.26 7.89 -20.27
CA ARG A 555 -34.65 6.50 -19.89
C ARG A 555 -34.53 6.16 -18.41
N HIS A 556 -34.41 7.15 -17.53
CA HIS A 556 -34.30 6.89 -16.10
C HIS A 556 -35.56 6.22 -15.52
N LEU A 557 -35.37 5.24 -14.63
CA LEU A 557 -36.43 4.36 -14.07
C LEU A 557 -37.50 5.09 -13.22
N MET A 558 -37.27 6.35 -12.84
CA MET A 558 -38.21 7.16 -12.07
C MET A 558 -38.70 8.33 -12.93
N ALA A 559 -39.87 8.16 -13.55
CA ALA A 559 -40.49 9.18 -14.40
C ALA A 559 -40.72 10.51 -13.67
N GLU A 560 -40.95 10.46 -12.35
CA GLU A 560 -41.18 11.62 -11.47
C GLU A 560 -40.03 12.64 -11.49
N VAL A 561 -38.80 12.20 -11.76
CA VAL A 561 -37.62 13.09 -11.82
C VAL A 561 -37.77 14.12 -12.95
N TYR A 562 -38.35 13.72 -14.08
CA TYR A 562 -38.53 14.63 -15.22
C TYR A 562 -39.63 15.66 -14.98
N ASP A 563 -40.69 15.28 -14.25
CA ASP A 563 -41.74 16.22 -13.85
C ASP A 563 -41.20 17.26 -12.85
N ILE A 564 -40.36 16.83 -11.91
CA ILE A 564 -39.67 17.73 -10.97
C ILE A 564 -38.68 18.64 -11.70
N LEU A 565 -37.87 18.11 -12.63
CA LEU A 565 -36.94 18.91 -13.43
C LEU A 565 -37.67 19.95 -14.28
N LYS A 566 -38.82 19.59 -14.85
CA LYS A 566 -39.67 20.51 -15.60
C LYS A 566 -40.21 21.62 -14.70
N GLY A 567 -40.73 21.27 -13.52
CA GLY A 567 -41.17 22.24 -12.52
C GLY A 567 -40.05 23.17 -12.05
N LEU A 568 -38.86 22.64 -11.77
CA LEU A 568 -37.67 23.43 -11.43
C LEU A 568 -37.27 24.38 -12.57
N THR A 569 -37.33 23.92 -13.82
CA THR A 569 -37.02 24.76 -14.99
C THR A 569 -38.03 25.90 -15.14
N GLU A 570 -39.31 25.66 -14.87
CA GLU A 570 -40.35 26.70 -14.87
C GLU A 570 -40.12 27.72 -13.75
N VAL A 571 -39.76 27.25 -12.54
CA VAL A 571 -39.39 28.13 -11.41
C VAL A 571 -38.15 28.98 -11.75
N LEU A 572 -37.10 28.38 -12.31
CA LEU A 572 -35.89 29.09 -12.72
C LEU A 572 -36.20 30.17 -13.76
N LYS A 573 -36.99 29.85 -14.79
CA LYS A 573 -37.45 30.83 -15.78
C LYS A 573 -38.25 31.97 -15.15
N SER A 574 -39.12 31.65 -14.19
CA SER A 574 -39.88 32.68 -13.46
C SER A 574 -39.00 33.59 -12.58
N ALA A 575 -37.82 33.11 -12.17
CA ALA A 575 -36.82 33.86 -11.42
C ALA A 575 -35.83 34.64 -12.32
N GLY A 576 -36.05 34.69 -13.63
CA GLY A 576 -35.22 35.43 -14.58
C GLY A 576 -34.02 34.65 -15.14
N TYR A 577 -33.97 33.33 -14.96
CA TYR A 577 -32.97 32.49 -15.61
C TYR A 577 -33.33 32.29 -17.08
N GLU A 578 -32.57 32.92 -17.99
CA GLU A 578 -32.55 32.58 -19.41
C GLU A 578 -31.46 31.54 -19.67
N PRO A 579 -31.81 30.31 -20.10
CA PRO A 579 -30.82 29.35 -20.54
C PRO A 579 -30.07 29.95 -21.75
N SER A 580 -28.76 30.14 -21.66
CA SER A 580 -27.91 30.48 -22.80
C SER A 580 -27.98 29.33 -23.81
N ILE A 581 -28.77 29.49 -24.86
CA ILE A 581 -28.95 28.49 -25.92
C ILE A 581 -27.84 28.57 -26.98
N ASP A 582 -26.97 29.59 -26.91
CA ASP A 582 -25.91 29.85 -27.90
C ASP A 582 -24.86 28.73 -27.98
N SER A 583 -24.80 27.84 -26.99
CA SER A 583 -23.92 26.66 -27.01
C SER A 583 -24.63 25.34 -27.36
N LEU A 584 -25.94 25.34 -27.67
CA LEU A 584 -26.74 24.12 -27.83
C LEU A 584 -27.57 24.03 -29.12
N THR A 585 -27.64 25.06 -29.96
CA THR A 585 -28.32 24.95 -31.26
C THR A 585 -27.36 24.56 -32.38
N SER A 586 -27.16 23.25 -32.57
CA SER A 586 -26.96 22.74 -33.93
C SER A 586 -28.32 22.67 -34.63
N PRO A 587 -28.52 23.34 -35.78
CA PRO A 587 -29.68 23.05 -36.62
C PRO A 587 -29.42 21.75 -37.41
N GLN A 588 -30.31 20.79 -37.20
CA GLN A 588 -30.64 19.65 -38.08
C GLN A 588 -29.64 18.49 -38.20
N GLY A 589 -30.10 17.29 -37.80
CA GLY A 589 -29.69 16.03 -38.43
C GLY A 589 -28.95 15.01 -37.56
N GLU A 590 -29.58 14.53 -36.48
CA GLU A 590 -29.26 13.21 -35.91
C GLU A 590 -30.43 12.26 -36.19
N GLU A 591 -30.43 11.63 -37.37
CA GLU A 591 -31.09 10.34 -37.60
C GLU A 591 -30.00 9.29 -37.89
N SER A 592 -30.13 8.15 -37.19
CA SER A 592 -29.41 6.86 -37.29
C SER A 592 -27.98 6.71 -36.76
#